data_AF-A0A350P8W7-F1
#
_entry.id   AF-A0A350P8W7-F1
#
_cell.length_a   1.000
_cell.length_b   1.000
_cell.length_c   1.000
_cell.angle_alpha   90.00
_cell.angle_beta   90.00
_cell.angle_gamma   90.00
#
_symmetry.space_group_name_H-M   'P 1'
#
loop_
_entity.id
_entity.type
_entity.pdbx_description
1 polymer ?
#
loop_
_entity_poly.entity_id
_entity_poly.type
_entity_poly.pdbx_seq_one_letter_code
_entity_poly.pdbx_strand_id
1 'polypeptide(L)' 'TSRYIHPTKRGKVEHTLPTILERLNIEREQWLTLTTQFEACFKHAVGKEALLEQYAHNQHQQRVQGRQSARRLLG' A
#
# COMPACT_ATOMS: atom_id res chain seq x y z
N THR A 1 1.07 -17.41 -19.35
CA THR A 1 0.51 -16.83 -20.59
C THR A 1 -0.10 -15.47 -20.28
N SER A 2 0.53 -14.38 -20.72
CA SER A 2 -0.01 -13.03 -20.52
C SER A 2 -1.26 -12.86 -21.39
N ARG A 3 -2.36 -12.41 -20.77
CA ARG A 3 -3.61 -12.10 -21.49
C ARG A 3 -3.43 -10.80 -22.27
N TYR A 4 -3.53 -10.87 -23.60
CA TYR A 4 -3.62 -9.70 -24.47
C TYR A 4 -4.78 -8.80 -24.01
N ILE A 5 -4.48 -7.53 -23.68
CA ILE A 5 -5.50 -6.56 -23.27
C ILE A 5 -6.01 -5.85 -24.52
N HIS A 6 -7.30 -6.03 -24.83
CA HIS A 6 -7.91 -5.41 -26.01
C HIS A 6 -7.81 -3.88 -25.96
N PRO A 7 -7.50 -3.18 -27.08
CA PRO A 7 -7.30 -1.74 -27.10
C PRO A 7 -8.47 -0.91 -26.56
N THR A 8 -9.70 -1.37 -26.75
CA THR A 8 -10.93 -0.69 -26.30
C THR A 8 -11.43 -1.14 -24.93
N LYS A 9 -10.63 -1.90 -24.18
CA LYS A 9 -11.03 -2.37 -22.85
C LYS A 9 -11.23 -1.18 -21.90
N ARG A 10 -12.44 -1.04 -21.34
CA ARG A 10 -12.72 -0.04 -20.30
C ARG A 10 -11.79 -0.27 -19.10
N GLY A 11 -11.21 0.82 -18.59
CA GLY A 11 -10.23 0.77 -17.49
C GLY A 11 -8.83 0.34 -17.92
N LYS A 12 -8.53 0.30 -19.22
CA LYS A 12 -7.14 0.20 -19.70
C LYS A 12 -6.34 1.38 -19.14
N VAL A 13 -5.18 1.07 -18.55
CA VAL A 13 -4.21 2.07 -18.10
C VAL A 13 -3.29 2.37 -19.27
N GLU A 14 -3.17 3.65 -19.64
CA GLU A 14 -2.27 4.07 -20.71
C GLU A 14 -0.81 3.78 -20.36
N HIS A 15 -0.05 3.27 -21.33
CA HIS A 15 1.37 2.90 -21.13
C HIS A 15 2.28 4.11 -20.92
N THR A 16 1.79 5.32 -21.23
CA THR A 16 2.49 6.58 -21.01
C THR A 16 2.40 7.05 -19.56
N LEU A 17 1.48 6.49 -18.77
CA LEU A 17 1.37 6.81 -17.36
C LEU A 17 2.51 6.14 -16.58
N PRO A 18 2.98 6.78 -15.49
CA PRO A 18 3.88 6.12 -14.56
C PRO A 18 3.28 4.80 -14.07
N THR A 19 4.15 3.87 -13.72
CA THR A 19 3.76 2.56 -13.21
C THR A 19 2.83 2.70 -12.01
N ILE A 20 2.03 1.66 -11.74
CA ILE A 20 1.08 1.70 -10.62
C ILE A 20 1.76 1.99 -9.28
N LEU A 21 2.99 1.50 -9.09
CA LEU A 21 3.75 1.70 -7.85
C LEU A 21 4.22 3.14 -7.70
N GLU A 22 4.71 3.76 -8.77
CA GLU A 22 5.09 5.18 -8.77
C GLU A 22 3.89 6.08 -8.50
N ARG A 23 2.73 5.77 -9.08
CA ARG A 23 1.48 6.52 -8.85
C ARG A 23 0.98 6.40 -7.41
N LEU A 24 1.23 5.26 -6.77
CA LEU A 24 0.90 5.02 -5.37
C LEU A 24 2.00 5.52 -4.40
N ASN A 25 3.13 6.00 -4.94
CA ASN A 25 4.32 6.36 -4.18
C ASN A 25 4.80 5.21 -3.27
N ILE A 26 4.92 4.00 -3.84
CA ILE A 26 5.43 2.81 -3.16
C ILE A 26 6.65 2.32 -3.93
N GLU A 27 7.77 2.14 -3.25
CA GLU A 27 8.96 1.59 -3.88
C GLU A 27 8.81 0.09 -4.16
N ARG A 28 9.52 -0.42 -5.17
CA ARG A 28 9.43 -1.84 -5.55
C ARG A 28 9.82 -2.78 -4.42
N GLU A 29 10.83 -2.42 -3.62
CA GLU A 29 11.29 -3.23 -2.48
C GLU A 29 10.29 -3.25 -1.33
N GLN A 30 9.69 -2.09 -1.03
CA GLN A 30 8.60 -1.98 -0.06
C GLN A 30 7.40 -2.80 -0.52
N TRP A 31 7.04 -2.73 -1.81
CA TRP A 31 5.97 -3.53 -2.40
C TRP A 31 6.23 -5.03 -2.28
N LEU A 32 7.45 -5.47 -2.57
CA LEU A 32 7.83 -6.88 -2.43
C LEU A 32 7.66 -7.35 -0.98
N THR A 33 8.10 -6.53 -0.02
CA THR A 33 7.95 -6.82 1.42
C THR A 33 6.48 -6.88 1.81
N LEU A 34 5.68 -5.89 1.40
CA LEU A 34 4.24 -5.83 1.67
C LEU A 34 3.51 -7.05 1.10
N THR A 35 3.87 -7.53 -0.09
CA THR A 35 3.16 -8.65 -0.75
C THR A 35 3.61 -10.03 -0.29
N THR A 36 4.80 -10.16 0.30
CA THR A 36 5.35 -11.46 0.75
C THR A 36 5.33 -11.63 2.27
N GLN A 37 5.35 -10.53 3.03
CA GLN A 37 5.47 -10.52 4.49
C GLN A 37 4.35 -9.69 5.15
N PHE A 38 3.22 -9.52 4.47
CA PHE A 38 2.12 -8.64 4.88
C PHE A 38 1.74 -8.83 6.36
N GLU A 39 1.41 -10.06 6.74
CA GLU A 39 0.96 -10.40 8.09
C GLU A 39 2.08 -10.28 9.12
N ALA A 40 3.36 -10.37 8.72
CA ALA A 40 4.47 -10.10 9.62
C ALA A 40 4.62 -8.59 9.87
N CYS A 41 4.42 -7.77 8.84
CA CYS A 41 4.53 -6.32 8.92
C CYS A 41 3.37 -5.68 9.68
N PHE A 42 2.15 -6.17 9.51
CA PHE A 42 0.95 -5.62 10.14
C PHE A 42 0.08 -6.72 10.75
N LYS A 43 -0.33 -6.49 12.01
CA LYS A 43 -1.21 -7.40 12.77
C LYS A 43 -2.62 -6.83 12.98
N HIS A 44 -2.83 -5.57 12.61
CA HIS A 44 -4.06 -4.81 12.84
C HIS A 44 -4.33 -3.95 11.59
N ALA A 45 -4.62 -2.66 11.77
CA ALA A 45 -4.78 -1.71 10.68
C ALA A 45 -3.48 -1.45 9.90
N VAL A 46 -3.63 -1.11 8.62
CA VAL A 46 -2.55 -0.78 7.68
C VAL A 46 -2.84 0.57 7.04
N GLY A 47 -1.82 1.41 6.91
CA GLY A 47 -1.93 2.71 6.29
C GLY A 47 -0.70 3.56 6.55
N LYS A 48 -0.69 4.77 5.99
CA LYS A 48 0.29 5.80 6.35
C LYS A 48 0.17 6.12 7.83
N GLU A 49 1.27 6.55 8.45
CA GLU A 49 1.30 6.83 9.88
C GLU A 49 0.18 7.76 10.34
N ALA A 50 -0.03 8.89 9.65
CA ALA A 50 -1.09 9.85 9.99
C ALA A 50 -2.50 9.20 10.01
N LEU A 51 -2.77 8.27 9.10
CA LEU A 51 -4.04 7.55 9.06
C LEU A 51 -4.15 6.52 10.18
N LEU A 52 -3.05 5.87 10.56
CA LEU A 52 -3.03 4.97 11.71
C LEU A 52 -3.21 5.71 13.03
N GLU A 53 -2.69 6.93 13.16
CA GLU A 53 -2.91 7.79 14.32
C GLU A 53 -4.37 8.20 14.43
N GLN A 54 -4.97 8.65 13.33
CA GLN A 54 -6.40 8.97 13.28
C GLN A 54 -7.26 7.73 13.58
N TYR A 55 -6.91 6.57 13.02
CA TYR A 55 -7.59 5.32 13.29
C TYR A 55 -7.53 4.94 14.77
N ALA A 56 -6.34 4.98 15.39
CA ALA A 56 -6.17 4.66 16.80
C ALA A 56 -6.97 5.61 17.70
N HIS A 57 -6.98 6.91 17.38
CA HIS A 57 -7.78 7.91 18.09
C HIS A 57 -9.28 7.57 18.02
N ASN A 58 -9.79 7.28 16.82
CA ASN A 58 -11.20 6.95 16.59
C ASN A 58 -11.62 5.62 17.23
N GLN A 59 -10.68 4.71 17.43
CA GLN A 59 -10.89 3.43 18.10
C GLN A 59 -10.61 3.48 19.61
N HIS A 60 -10.36 4.67 20.17
CA HIS A 60 -9.99 4.89 21.58
C HIS A 60 -8.80 4.02 22.04
N GLN A 61 -7.86 3.76 21.14
CA GLN A 61 -6.66 2.97 21.42
C GLN A 61 -5.58 3.86 22.03
N GLN A 62 -4.94 3.39 23.10
CA GLN A 62 -3.82 4.09 23.73
C GLN A 62 -2.51 4.02 22.92
N ARG A 63 -2.40 3.06 22.00
CA ARG A 63 -1.19 2.80 21.20
C ARG A 63 -1.53 2.68 19.72
N VAL A 64 -0.68 3.25 18.87
CA VAL A 64 -0.78 3.15 17.42
C VAL A 64 -0.03 1.91 16.95
N GLN A 65 -0.76 0.85 16.63
CA GLN A 65 -0.20 -0.40 16.13
C GLN A 65 0.34 -0.21 14.70
N GLY A 66 1.45 -0.88 14.36
CA GLY A 66 1.99 -0.86 13.00
C GLY A 66 2.68 0.44 12.58
N ARG A 67 2.86 1.42 13.47
CA ARG A 67 3.52 2.71 13.19
C ARG A 67 4.91 2.55 12.55
N GLN A 68 5.75 1.67 13.09
CA GLN A 68 7.10 1.46 12.57
C GLN A 68 7.09 0.85 11.16
N SER A 69 6.23 -0.15 10.94
CA SER A 69 6.04 -0.76 9.63
C SER A 69 5.50 0.25 8.61
N ALA A 70 4.55 1.10 9.02
CA ALA A 70 4.00 2.16 8.18
C ALA A 70 5.07 3.17 7.74
N ARG A 71 5.90 3.68 8.68
CA ARG A 71 7.01 4.59 8.35
C ARG A 71 8.01 3.95 7.38
N ARG A 72 8.29 2.66 7.53
CA ARG A 72 9.27 1.95 6.71
C ARG A 72 8.75 1.61 5.31
N LEU A 73 7.47 1.23 5.19
CA LEU A 73 6.92 0.60 3.99
C LEU A 73 5.93 1.48 3.21
N LEU A 74 5.39 2.54 3.83
CA LEU A 74 4.35 3.41 3.28
C LEU A 74 4.63 4.91 3.55
N GLY A 75 5.80 5.22 4.10
CA GLY A 75 6.24 6.56 4.50
C GLY A 75 6.85 7.34 3.35
#